data_AF-A0A975GY71-F1
#
_entry.id   AF-A0A975GY71-F1
#
_cell.length_a   1.000
_cell.length_b   1.000
_cell.length_c   1.000
_cell.angle_alpha   90.00
_cell.angle_beta   90.00
_cell.angle_gamma   90.00
#
_symmetry.space_group_name_H-M   'P 1'
#
loop_
_entity.id
_entity.type
_entity.pdbx_description
1 polymer ?
#
loop_
_entity_poly.entity_id
_entity_poly.type
_entity_poly.pdbx_seq_one_letter_code
_entity_poly.pdbx_strand_id
1 'polypeptide(L)'
;MRRPARQIQELVEQTIRDVEMDVAVKQEQTGVNMMYDFIQHEVLIDMGRIRKACGELPEPMSFETYIRTLTIHELGHAMDRDALLASLDRAVEIIKAKKQACAEKRNRELPFMEMLIEEHERDIVFEETAWSNAELLNRYYEVIDWQDFLKVKEHSLASYRTSYEKDLNVYQEMKVAQDSLAII
;
A
#
# COMPACT_ATOMS: atom_id res chain seq x y z
N MET A 1 -12.46 15.26 -27.49
CA MET A 1 -11.51 15.10 -26.35
C MET A 1 -12.07 14.06 -25.40
N ARG A 2 -11.38 12.92 -25.19
CA ARG A 2 -11.79 11.94 -24.16
C ARG A 2 -11.53 12.55 -22.77
N ARG A 3 -12.44 12.33 -21.82
CA ARG A 3 -12.28 12.85 -20.44
C ARG A 3 -11.08 12.14 -19.79
N PRO A 4 -10.17 12.87 -19.09
CA PRO A 4 -8.98 12.29 -18.46
C PRO A 4 -9.29 11.15 -17.48
N ALA A 5 -10.51 11.10 -16.95
CA ALA A 5 -10.93 10.05 -16.03
C ALA A 5 -11.12 8.68 -16.71
N ARG A 6 -11.67 8.70 -17.93
CA ARG A 6 -11.92 7.49 -18.71
C ARG A 6 -10.61 6.83 -19.14
N GLN A 7 -9.57 7.62 -19.37
CA GLN A 7 -8.26 7.13 -19.81
C GLN A 7 -7.52 6.33 -18.75
N ILE A 8 -7.62 6.70 -17.46
CA ILE A 8 -6.94 5.95 -16.39
C ILE A 8 -7.63 4.60 -16.20
N GLN A 9 -8.96 4.59 -16.07
CA GLN A 9 -9.70 3.34 -15.93
C GLN A 9 -9.49 2.42 -17.14
N GLU A 10 -9.56 2.94 -18.36
CA GLU A 10 -9.27 2.17 -19.58
C GLU A 10 -7.87 1.54 -19.53
N LEU A 11 -6.87 2.26 -18.99
CA LEU A 11 -5.50 1.77 -18.87
C LEU A 11 -5.34 0.71 -17.78
N VAL A 12 -5.97 0.89 -16.61
CA VAL A 12 -5.98 -0.12 -15.54
C VAL A 12 -6.64 -1.40 -16.05
N GLU A 13 -7.85 -1.29 -16.60
CA GLU A 13 -8.57 -2.44 -17.17
C GLU A 13 -7.79 -3.11 -18.31
N GLN A 14 -7.06 -2.34 -19.14
CA GLN A 14 -6.20 -2.92 -20.17
C GLN A 14 -5.04 -3.69 -19.56
N THR A 15 -4.38 -3.13 -18.54
CA THR A 15 -3.26 -3.79 -17.85
C THR A 15 -3.69 -5.10 -17.21
N ILE A 16 -4.87 -5.12 -16.57
CA ILE A 16 -5.46 -6.33 -15.98
C ILE A 16 -5.68 -7.41 -17.05
N ARG A 17 -6.21 -7.03 -18.22
CA ARG A 17 -6.37 -7.94 -19.37
C ARG A 17 -5.03 -8.42 -19.93
N ASP A 18 -4.03 -7.55 -20.00
CA ASP A 18 -2.70 -7.88 -20.53
C ASP A 18 -1.99 -8.96 -19.69
N VAL A 19 -2.28 -9.03 -18.38
CA VAL A 19 -1.76 -10.07 -17.48
C VAL A 19 -2.76 -11.20 -17.19
N GLU A 20 -3.85 -11.27 -17.97
CA GLU A 20 -4.84 -12.35 -17.93
C GLU A 20 -5.47 -12.61 -16.54
N MET A 21 -5.62 -11.57 -15.73
CA MET A 21 -6.31 -11.64 -14.43
C MET A 21 -7.75 -11.14 -14.53
N ASP A 22 -8.62 -11.66 -13.66
CA ASP A 22 -10.03 -11.25 -13.57
C ASP A 22 -10.26 -10.50 -12.25
N VAL A 23 -9.96 -9.20 -12.25
CA VAL A 23 -10.16 -8.31 -11.10
C VAL A 23 -10.99 -7.11 -11.55
N ALA A 24 -12.04 -6.79 -10.79
CA ALA A 24 -12.90 -5.66 -11.12
C ALA A 24 -12.19 -4.32 -10.87
N VAL A 25 -12.64 -3.26 -11.53
CA VAL A 25 -12.09 -1.90 -11.36
C VAL A 25 -13.19 -0.94 -10.98
N LYS A 26 -12.95 -0.12 -9.96
CA LYS A 26 -13.90 0.87 -9.47
C LYS A 26 -13.21 2.18 -9.14
N GLN A 27 -13.86 3.29 -9.48
CA GLN A 27 -13.38 4.61 -9.10
C GLN A 27 -13.99 5.00 -7.75
N GLU A 28 -13.15 5.36 -6.80
CA GLU A 28 -13.57 5.75 -5.46
C GLU A 28 -12.59 6.76 -4.85
N GLN A 29 -13.10 7.70 -4.05
CA GLN A 29 -12.25 8.66 -3.34
C GLN A 29 -11.75 8.02 -2.04
N THR A 30 -10.65 7.28 -2.14
CA THR A 30 -10.05 6.57 -1.00
C THR A 30 -9.02 7.42 -0.26
N GLY A 31 -8.49 8.47 -0.89
CA GLY A 31 -7.35 9.22 -0.38
C GLY A 31 -5.99 8.56 -0.66
N VAL A 32 -5.98 7.35 -1.24
CA VAL A 32 -4.79 6.59 -1.66
C VAL A 32 -4.86 6.41 -3.18
N ASN A 33 -3.72 6.46 -3.87
CA ASN A 33 -3.68 6.52 -5.34
C ASN A 33 -4.43 5.36 -6.03
N MET A 34 -4.10 4.13 -5.66
CA MET A 34 -4.71 2.88 -6.09
C MET A 34 -4.64 1.92 -4.91
N MET A 35 -5.62 1.04 -4.76
CA MET A 35 -5.55 -0.03 -3.77
C MET A 35 -6.39 -1.21 -4.21
N TYR A 36 -5.96 -2.41 -3.85
CA TYR A 36 -6.75 -3.62 -4.00
C TYR A 36 -7.64 -3.87 -2.79
N ASP A 37 -8.96 -3.86 -3.01
CA ASP A 37 -9.95 -4.34 -2.04
C ASP A 37 -10.03 -5.87 -2.13
N PHE A 38 -9.32 -6.54 -1.24
CA PHE A 38 -9.29 -8.00 -1.17
C PHE A 38 -10.62 -8.63 -0.74
N ILE A 39 -11.53 -7.88 -0.11
CA ILE A 39 -12.85 -8.36 0.28
C ILE A 39 -13.75 -8.45 -0.96
N GLN A 40 -13.86 -7.35 -1.69
CA GLN A 40 -14.70 -7.25 -2.90
C GLN A 40 -14.01 -7.79 -4.17
N HIS A 41 -12.71 -8.06 -4.11
CA HIS A 41 -11.89 -8.49 -5.24
C HIS A 41 -11.90 -7.45 -6.37
N GLU A 42 -11.60 -6.20 -6.02
CA GLU A 42 -11.59 -5.08 -6.96
C GLU A 42 -10.40 -4.14 -6.73
N VAL A 43 -9.91 -3.51 -7.79
CA VAL A 43 -8.95 -2.40 -7.73
C VAL A 43 -9.72 -1.09 -7.64
N LEU A 44 -9.51 -0.36 -6.54
CA LEU A 44 -10.04 0.97 -6.31
C LEU A 44 -9.05 2.02 -6.81
N ILE A 45 -9.53 3.01 -7.55
CA ILE A 45 -8.71 4.09 -8.11
C ILE A 45 -9.18 5.44 -7.58
N ASP A 46 -8.29 6.15 -6.87
CA ASP A 46 -8.49 7.57 -6.55
C ASP A 46 -7.80 8.45 -7.59
N MET A 47 -8.64 8.98 -8.48
CA MET A 47 -8.24 9.80 -9.61
C MET A 47 -7.55 11.11 -9.21
N GLY A 48 -7.90 11.65 -8.04
CA GLY A 48 -7.31 12.88 -7.51
C GLY A 48 -5.93 12.64 -6.92
N ARG A 49 -5.75 11.51 -6.23
CA ARG A 49 -4.49 11.15 -5.59
C ARG A 49 -3.46 10.61 -6.58
N ILE A 50 -3.87 9.79 -7.55
CA ILE A 50 -2.94 9.11 -8.46
C ILE A 50 -2.11 10.06 -9.34
N ARG A 51 -2.70 11.18 -9.78
CA ARG A 51 -1.98 12.21 -10.53
C ARG A 51 -0.94 12.93 -9.69
N LYS A 52 -1.24 13.18 -8.42
CA LYS A 52 -0.31 13.82 -7.48
C LYS A 52 0.84 12.87 -7.17
N ALA A 53 0.52 11.60 -6.89
CA ALA A 53 1.50 10.57 -6.54
C ALA A 53 2.52 10.34 -7.67
N CYS A 54 2.09 10.34 -8.94
CA CYS A 54 3.03 10.25 -10.06
C CYS A 54 4.03 11.42 -10.10
N GLY A 55 3.63 12.62 -9.66
CA GLY A 55 4.51 13.80 -9.59
C GLY A 55 5.41 13.84 -8.35
N GLU A 56 5.22 12.92 -7.40
CA GLU A 56 6.04 12.79 -6.19
C GLU A 56 7.27 11.88 -6.42
N LEU A 57 7.33 11.21 -7.58
CA LEU A 57 8.47 10.39 -7.96
C LEU A 57 9.75 11.24 -8.09
N PRO A 58 10.91 10.73 -7.63
CA PRO A 58 12.17 11.45 -7.69
C PRO A 58 12.66 11.62 -9.14
N GLU A 59 12.33 10.67 -10.02
CA GLU A 59 12.61 10.73 -11.44
C GLU A 59 11.30 10.81 -12.23
N PRO A 60 11.21 11.72 -13.22
CA PRO A 60 10.03 11.79 -14.08
C PRO A 60 9.83 10.49 -14.87
N MET A 61 8.59 10.01 -14.91
CA MET A 61 8.19 8.90 -15.77
C MET A 61 6.89 9.20 -16.51
N SER A 62 6.58 8.40 -17.52
CA SER A 62 5.31 8.53 -18.23
C SER A 62 4.15 8.17 -17.29
N PHE A 63 3.09 8.96 -17.32
CA PHE A 63 1.91 8.68 -16.48
C PHE A 63 1.30 7.31 -16.81
N GLU A 64 1.35 6.89 -18.08
CA GLU A 64 0.91 5.55 -18.48
C GLU A 64 1.73 4.45 -17.79
N THR A 65 3.05 4.56 -17.84
CA THR A 65 3.97 3.62 -17.18
C THR A 65 3.66 3.53 -15.70
N TYR A 66 3.50 4.67 -15.02
CA TYR A 66 3.16 4.72 -13.59
C TYR A 66 1.86 3.97 -13.27
N ILE A 67 0.78 4.21 -14.04
CA ILE A 67 -0.51 3.53 -13.84
C ILE A 67 -0.38 2.03 -14.06
N ARG A 68 0.30 1.60 -15.13
CA ARG A 68 0.53 0.17 -15.41
C ARG A 68 1.30 -0.47 -14.25
N THR A 69 2.36 0.17 -13.75
CA THR A 69 3.16 -0.35 -12.64
C THR A 69 2.36 -0.50 -11.36
N LEU A 70 1.60 0.53 -10.96
CA LEU A 70 0.72 0.42 -9.80
C LEU A 70 -0.34 -0.67 -9.99
N THR A 71 -0.92 -0.77 -11.19
CA THR A 71 -1.93 -1.81 -11.46
C THR A 71 -1.35 -3.21 -11.26
N ILE A 72 -0.15 -3.48 -11.79
CA ILE A 72 0.50 -4.79 -11.59
C ILE A 72 0.86 -5.03 -10.12
N HIS A 73 1.21 -3.99 -9.37
CA HIS A 73 1.39 -4.09 -7.92
C HIS A 73 0.11 -4.49 -7.19
N GLU A 74 -1.03 -3.84 -7.48
CA GLU A 74 -2.32 -4.22 -6.89
C GLU A 74 -2.75 -5.65 -7.28
N LEU A 75 -2.44 -6.07 -8.51
CA LEU A 75 -2.65 -7.45 -8.93
C LEU A 75 -1.70 -8.42 -8.21
N GLY A 76 -0.53 -7.96 -7.81
CA GLY A 76 0.36 -8.68 -6.91
C GLY A 76 -0.27 -8.97 -5.54
N HIS A 77 -1.07 -8.04 -5.00
CA HIS A 77 -1.90 -8.31 -3.82
C HIS A 77 -3.02 -9.32 -4.13
N ALA A 78 -3.65 -9.21 -5.30
CA ALA A 78 -4.71 -10.14 -5.71
C ALA A 78 -4.22 -11.60 -5.81
N MET A 79 -2.95 -11.83 -6.17
CA MET A 79 -2.33 -13.15 -6.19
C MET A 79 -2.20 -13.80 -4.80
N ASP A 80 -2.16 -13.00 -3.72
CA ASP A 80 -2.04 -13.48 -2.34
C ASP A 80 -3.28 -13.12 -1.49
N ARG A 81 -4.44 -13.09 -2.15
CA ARG A 81 -5.72 -12.71 -1.54
C ARG A 81 -6.05 -13.52 -0.28
N ASP A 82 -5.72 -14.81 -0.27
CA ASP A 82 -6.04 -15.69 0.86
C ASP A 82 -5.26 -15.31 2.13
N ALA A 83 -4.02 -14.86 2.00
CA ALA A 83 -3.24 -14.35 3.14
C ALA A 83 -3.83 -13.05 3.68
N LEU A 84 -4.25 -12.14 2.80
CA LEU A 84 -4.95 -10.90 3.19
C LEU A 84 -6.25 -11.21 3.93
N LEU A 85 -7.07 -12.14 3.42
CA LEU A 85 -8.30 -12.58 4.08
C LEU A 85 -8.03 -13.23 5.45
N ALA A 86 -6.97 -14.03 5.57
CA ALA A 86 -6.58 -14.65 6.83
C ALA A 86 -6.17 -13.60 7.91
N SER A 87 -5.75 -12.41 7.50
CA SER A 87 -5.39 -11.31 8.41
C SER A 87 -6.58 -10.45 8.87
N LEU A 88 -7.77 -10.66 8.29
CA LEU A 88 -8.91 -9.75 8.44
C LEU A 88 -9.34 -9.57 9.91
N ASP A 89 -9.39 -10.64 10.69
CA ASP A 89 -9.79 -10.56 12.11
C ASP A 89 -8.85 -9.65 12.89
N ARG A 90 -7.53 -9.81 12.69
CA ARG A 90 -6.52 -8.97 13.34
C ARG A 90 -6.59 -7.52 12.86
N ALA A 91 -6.82 -7.29 11.58
CA ALA A 91 -7.02 -5.94 11.03
C ALA A 91 -8.23 -5.23 11.67
N VAL A 92 -9.34 -5.95 11.86
CA VAL A 92 -10.55 -5.43 12.52
C VAL A 92 -10.26 -5.06 13.98
N GLU A 93 -9.50 -5.87 14.71
CA GLU A 93 -9.08 -5.57 16.09
C GLU A 93 -8.25 -4.28 16.15
N ILE A 94 -7.24 -4.16 15.28
CA ILE A 94 -6.36 -2.98 15.24
C ILE A 94 -7.16 -1.72 14.91
N ILE A 95 -8.08 -1.77 13.93
CA ILE A 95 -8.94 -0.63 13.58
C ILE A 95 -9.82 -0.21 14.77
N LYS A 96 -10.40 -1.16 15.49
CA LYS A 96 -11.19 -0.87 16.70
C LYS A 96 -10.33 -0.22 17.78
N ALA A 97 -9.15 -0.78 18.04
CA ALA A 97 -8.22 -0.27 19.04
C ALA A 97 -7.71 1.14 18.69
N LYS A 98 -7.42 1.42 17.41
CA LYS A 98 -7.07 2.76 16.91
C LYS A 98 -8.17 3.79 17.16
N LYS A 99 -9.41 3.45 16.83
CA LYS A 99 -10.56 4.34 17.06
C LYS A 99 -10.74 4.64 18.54
N GLN A 100 -10.62 3.62 19.39
CA GLN A 100 -10.73 3.78 20.84
C GLN A 100 -9.59 4.63 21.41
N ALA A 101 -8.34 4.32 21.07
CA ALA A 101 -7.17 5.06 21.55
C ALA A 101 -7.22 6.53 21.12
N CYS A 102 -7.69 6.82 19.91
CA CYS A 102 -7.90 8.21 19.45
C CYS A 102 -8.99 8.91 20.27
N ALA A 103 -10.14 8.27 20.48
CA ALA A 103 -11.25 8.82 21.27
C ALA A 103 -10.84 9.11 22.72
N GLU A 104 -10.00 8.25 23.30
CA GLU A 104 -9.52 8.36 24.67
C GLU A 104 -8.21 9.16 24.79
N LYS A 105 -7.66 9.67 23.67
CA LYS A 105 -6.36 10.38 23.60
C LYS A 105 -5.18 9.57 24.15
N ARG A 106 -5.25 8.25 24.00
CA ARG A 106 -4.23 7.26 24.41
C ARG A 106 -3.32 6.84 23.26
N ASN A 107 -3.28 7.62 22.17
CA ASN A 107 -2.46 7.37 20.99
C ASN A 107 -0.94 7.55 21.20
N ARG A 108 -0.52 7.81 22.44
CA ARG A 108 0.88 7.89 22.87
C ARG A 108 1.16 6.96 24.06
N GLU A 109 0.30 5.99 24.30
CA GLU A 109 0.57 4.94 25.28
C GLU A 109 1.41 3.84 24.65
N LEU A 110 2.32 3.24 25.42
CA LEU A 110 3.24 2.24 24.91
C LEU A 110 2.53 1.02 24.27
N PRO A 111 1.44 0.46 24.85
CA PRO A 111 0.71 -0.65 24.22
C PRO A 111 0.06 -0.26 22.88
N PHE A 112 -0.34 1.00 22.72
CA PHE A 112 -0.86 1.48 21.44
C PHE A 112 0.24 1.57 20.40
N MET A 113 1.40 2.12 20.77
CA MET A 113 2.55 2.20 19.87
C MET A 113 3.06 0.81 19.48
N GLU A 114 3.15 -0.14 20.41
CA GLU A 114 3.55 -1.53 20.13
C GLU A 114 2.64 -2.18 19.07
N MET A 115 1.33 -2.01 19.20
CA MET A 115 0.37 -2.49 18.21
C MET A 115 0.53 -1.79 16.85
N LEU A 116 0.89 -0.51 16.80
CA LEU A 116 1.19 0.17 15.53
C LEU A 116 2.45 -0.39 14.87
N ILE A 117 3.48 -0.72 15.65
CA ILE A 117 4.70 -1.35 15.14
C ILE A 117 4.37 -2.74 14.56
N GLU A 118 3.60 -3.55 15.27
CA GLU A 118 3.12 -4.86 14.78
C GLU A 118 2.36 -4.73 13.44
N GLU A 119 1.48 -3.73 13.33
CA GLU A 119 0.74 -3.47 12.09
C GLU A 119 1.68 -3.08 10.95
N HIS A 120 2.60 -2.14 11.17
CA HIS A 120 3.58 -1.73 10.15
C HIS A 120 4.44 -2.91 9.66
N GLU A 121 4.91 -3.75 10.58
CA GLU A 121 5.70 -4.93 10.23
C GLU A 121 4.93 -5.88 9.32
N ARG A 122 3.66 -6.13 9.64
CA ARG A 122 2.78 -6.96 8.81
C ARG A 122 2.50 -6.31 7.45
N ASP A 123 2.20 -5.02 7.43
CA ASP A 123 1.87 -4.29 6.20
C ASP A 123 3.08 -4.26 5.26
N ILE A 124 4.30 -4.06 5.77
CA ILE A 124 5.55 -4.17 4.98
C ILE A 124 5.67 -5.55 4.33
N VAL A 125 5.37 -6.63 5.07
CA VAL A 125 5.42 -8.00 4.50
C VAL A 125 4.41 -8.16 3.36
N PHE A 126 3.20 -7.62 3.51
CA PHE A 126 2.20 -7.65 2.43
C PHE A 126 2.65 -6.86 1.19
N GLU A 127 3.21 -5.68 1.38
CA GLU A 127 3.74 -4.83 0.32
C GLU A 127 4.90 -5.51 -0.42
N GLU A 128 5.88 -6.05 0.31
CA GLU A 128 7.02 -6.76 -0.28
C GLU A 128 6.58 -8.02 -1.04
N THR A 129 5.58 -8.74 -0.54
CA THR A 129 4.98 -9.90 -1.22
C THR A 129 4.27 -9.48 -2.49
N ALA A 130 3.45 -8.43 -2.44
CA ALA A 130 2.76 -7.91 -3.62
C ALA A 130 3.72 -7.42 -4.70
N TRP A 131 4.79 -6.71 -4.32
CA TRP A 131 5.85 -6.32 -5.25
C TRP A 131 6.61 -7.53 -5.82
N SER A 132 6.78 -8.60 -5.07
CA SER A 132 7.40 -9.83 -5.56
C SER A 132 6.49 -10.55 -6.57
N ASN A 133 5.19 -10.61 -6.30
CA ASN A 133 4.20 -11.13 -7.24
C ASN A 133 4.10 -10.26 -8.51
N ALA A 134 4.14 -8.94 -8.35
CA ALA A 134 4.17 -7.98 -9.45
C ALA A 134 5.42 -8.15 -10.34
N GLU A 135 6.57 -8.45 -9.75
CA GLU A 135 7.77 -8.82 -10.52
C GLU A 135 7.56 -10.09 -11.35
N LEU A 136 6.92 -11.11 -10.77
CA LEU A 136 6.61 -12.35 -11.50
C LEU A 136 5.70 -12.07 -12.70
N LEU A 137 4.63 -11.30 -12.49
CA LEU A 137 3.72 -10.88 -13.55
C LEU A 137 4.46 -10.09 -14.64
N ASN A 138 5.25 -9.08 -14.27
CA ASN A 138 5.94 -8.24 -15.25
C ASN A 138 7.03 -9.01 -16.02
N ARG A 139 7.71 -9.97 -15.39
CA ARG A 139 8.67 -10.85 -16.08
C ARG A 139 8.00 -11.78 -17.08
N TYR A 140 6.78 -12.23 -16.81
CA TYR A 140 6.07 -13.16 -17.67
C TYR A 140 5.37 -12.46 -18.84
N TYR A 141 4.72 -11.32 -18.58
CA TYR A 141 3.90 -10.60 -19.56
C TYR A 141 4.59 -9.38 -20.19
N GLU A 142 5.75 -8.95 -19.67
CA GLU A 142 6.58 -7.85 -20.21
C GLU A 142 5.81 -6.54 -20.44
N VAL A 143 4.88 -6.22 -19.52
CA VAL A 143 3.94 -5.08 -19.67
C VAL A 143 4.64 -3.73 -19.49
N ILE A 144 5.73 -3.69 -18.72
CA ILE A 144 6.46 -2.49 -18.34
C ILE A 144 7.96 -2.75 -18.47
N ASP A 145 8.70 -1.75 -18.96
CA ASP A 145 10.16 -1.78 -18.94
C ASP A 145 10.68 -2.02 -17.52
N TRP A 146 11.67 -2.91 -17.39
CA TRP A 146 12.14 -3.36 -16.10
C TRP A 146 12.73 -2.24 -15.23
N GLN A 147 13.41 -1.26 -15.85
CA GLN A 147 13.99 -0.15 -15.09
C GLN A 147 12.89 0.76 -14.55
N ASP A 148 11.88 1.06 -15.37
CA ASP A 148 10.75 1.87 -14.93
C ASP A 148 9.92 1.16 -13.84
N PHE A 149 9.76 -0.16 -13.93
CA PHE A 149 9.12 -0.96 -12.90
C PHE A 149 9.85 -0.83 -11.55
N LEU A 150 11.18 -1.03 -11.56
CA LEU A 150 12.01 -0.96 -10.35
C LEU A 150 11.97 0.42 -9.69
N LYS A 151 11.97 1.51 -10.48
CA LYS A 151 11.89 2.88 -9.94
C LYS A 151 10.65 3.10 -9.09
N VAL A 152 9.48 2.65 -9.57
CA VAL A 152 8.22 2.80 -8.82
C VAL A 152 8.25 1.90 -7.59
N LYS A 153 8.69 0.64 -7.73
CA LYS A 153 8.80 -0.31 -6.61
C LYS A 153 9.67 0.26 -5.49
N GLU A 154 10.87 0.73 -5.81
CA GLU A 154 11.82 1.27 -4.84
C GLU A 154 11.26 2.50 -4.12
N HIS A 155 10.66 3.43 -4.87
CA HIS A 155 10.03 4.61 -4.30
C HIS A 155 8.86 4.25 -3.36
N SER A 156 7.97 3.35 -3.81
CA SER A 156 6.82 2.92 -3.01
C SER A 156 7.27 2.25 -1.71
N LEU A 157 8.18 1.27 -1.77
CA LEU A 157 8.68 0.58 -0.57
C LEU A 157 9.46 1.51 0.38
N ALA A 158 10.20 2.48 -0.14
CA ALA A 158 10.89 3.47 0.69
C ALA A 158 9.91 4.30 1.54
N SER A 159 8.71 4.59 1.02
CA SER A 159 7.70 5.35 1.76
C SER A 159 7.17 4.60 2.99
N TYR A 160 6.89 3.29 2.85
CA TYR A 160 6.49 2.43 3.96
C TYR A 160 7.59 2.31 5.01
N ARG A 161 8.84 2.06 4.59
CA ARG A 161 10.00 1.97 5.50
C ARG A 161 10.22 3.26 6.27
N THR A 162 10.13 4.40 5.60
CA THR A 162 10.26 5.72 6.25
C THR A 162 9.18 5.94 7.32
N SER A 163 7.93 5.54 7.04
CA SER A 163 6.85 5.67 8.02
C SER A 163 7.06 4.76 9.22
N TYR A 164 7.45 3.50 8.97
CA TYR A 164 7.75 2.53 10.01
C TYR A 164 8.91 2.97 10.91
N GLU A 165 10.04 3.37 10.33
CA GLU A 165 11.22 3.81 11.09
C GLU A 165 10.92 5.01 11.99
N LYS A 166 10.09 5.94 11.50
CA LYS A 166 9.66 7.10 12.30
C LYS A 166 8.88 6.67 13.54
N ASP A 167 7.90 5.79 13.38
CA ASP A 167 7.07 5.34 14.50
C ASP A 167 7.85 4.41 15.44
N LEU A 168 8.76 3.59 14.89
CA LEU A 168 9.66 2.73 15.65
C LEU A 168 10.59 3.54 16.57
N ASN A 169 11.16 4.64 16.07
CA ASN A 169 12.00 5.52 16.88
C ASN A 169 11.21 6.09 18.07
N VAL A 170 9.97 6.55 17.84
CA VAL A 170 9.11 7.05 18.93
C VAL A 170 8.82 5.94 19.95
N TYR A 171 8.50 4.73 19.50
CA TYR A 171 8.26 3.59 20.38
C TYR A 171 9.49 3.25 21.23
N GLN A 172 10.68 3.21 20.63
CA GLN A 172 11.94 2.92 21.33
C GLN A 172 12.26 3.98 22.40
N GLU A 173 12.11 5.27 22.06
CA GLU A 173 12.28 6.37 23.03
C GLU A 173 11.34 6.23 24.23
N MET A 174 10.07 5.89 23.98
CA MET A 174 9.08 5.68 25.04
C MET A 174 9.43 4.49 25.93
N LYS A 175 9.93 3.40 25.36
CA LYS A 175 10.32 2.19 26.10
C LYS A 175 11.49 2.49 27.04
N VAL A 176 12.52 3.16 26.54
CA VAL A 176 13.68 3.59 27.35
C VAL A 176 13.26 4.52 28.49
N ALA A 177 12.34 5.46 28.24
CA ALA A 177 11.84 6.36 29.26
C ALA A 177 11.07 5.62 30.37
N GLN A 178 10.26 4.62 30.02
CA GLN A 178 9.52 3.80 30.98
C GLN A 178 10.47 2.95 31.84
N ASP A 179 11.45 2.30 31.23
CA ASP A 179 12.44 1.48 31.94
C ASP A 179 13.29 2.33 32.91
N SER A 180 13.62 3.56 32.52
CA SER A 180 14.36 4.50 33.38
C SER A 180 13.56 4.96 34.60
N LEU A 181 12.22 5.05 34.48
CA LEU A 181 11.33 5.36 35.60
C LEU A 181 11.09 4.17 36.53
N ALA A 182 11.27 2.94 36.05
CA ALA A 182 11.11 1.73 36.85
C ALA A 182 12.32 1.41 37.77
N ILE A 183 13.43 2.15 37.62
CA ILE A 183 14.69 1.94 38.36
C ILE A 183 14.82 2.91 39.58
N ILE A 184 13.87 3.84 39.77
CA ILE A 184 13.82 4.79 40.90
C ILE A 184 12.75 4.35 41.90
#